data_AF-A0A1Y6KXH3-F1
#
_entry.id   AF-A0A1Y6KXH3-F1
#
_cell.length_a   1.000
_cell.length_b   1.000
_cell.length_c   1.000
_cell.angle_alpha   90.00
_cell.angle_beta   90.00
_cell.angle_gamma   90.00
#
_symmetry.space_group_name_H-M   'P 1'
#
loop_
_entity.id
_entity.type
_entity.pdbx_description
1 polymer ?
#
loop_
_entity_poly.entity_id
_entity_poly.type
_entity_poly.pdbx_seq_one_letter_code
_entity_poly.pdbx_strand_id
1 'polypeptide(L)'
;MNILMFFLTVFFSAVSVGAYIYLLTLMLEREQKLHFDEQTKTLFCDGKKVISVRDGSGNYRFIKYIFQHPDRAISVTELETHVFFGQSINIVKVLSNTHLPKEIINTFFAVNKDSLIFKNKAFLK
;
A
#
# COMPACT_ATOMS: atom_id res chain seq x y z
N MET A 1 -6.19 36.23 -38.44
CA MET A 1 -5.15 35.34 -37.88
C MET A 1 -4.37 34.76 -39.05
N ASN A 2 -3.05 34.94 -39.10
CA ASN A 2 -2.26 34.44 -40.23
C ASN A 2 -2.20 32.91 -40.21
N ILE A 3 -2.15 32.29 -41.39
CA ILE A 3 -2.08 30.83 -41.55
C ILE A 3 -0.93 30.24 -40.69
N LEU A 4 0.22 30.92 -40.66
CA LEU A 4 1.35 30.56 -39.80
C LEU A 4 1.00 30.57 -38.31
N MET A 5 0.29 31.60 -37.82
CA MET A 5 -0.16 31.65 -36.42
C MET A 5 -1.13 30.52 -36.11
N PHE A 6 -2.06 30.20 -37.03
CA PHE A 6 -2.99 29.08 -36.84
C PHE A 6 -2.24 27.76 -36.66
N PHE A 7 -1.26 27.46 -37.51
CA PHE A 7 -0.45 26.25 -37.38
C PHE A 7 0.39 26.22 -36.09
N LEU A 8 0.97 27.35 -35.69
CA LEU A 8 1.71 27.45 -34.43
C LEU A 8 0.81 27.19 -33.22
N THR A 9 -0.38 27.79 -33.18
CA THR A 9 -1.34 27.56 -32.08
C THR A 9 -1.76 26.10 -31.99
N VAL A 10 -2.07 25.46 -33.12
CA VAL A 10 -2.41 24.03 -33.15
C VAL A 10 -1.23 23.18 -32.65
N PHE A 11 -0.01 23.47 -33.09
CA PHE A 11 1.19 22.76 -32.65
C PHE A 11 1.43 22.87 -31.13
N PHE A 12 1.41 24.10 -30.58
CA PHE A 12 1.57 24.31 -29.14
C PHE A 12 0.46 23.65 -28.33
N SER A 13 -0.78 23.68 -28.84
CA SER A 13 -1.90 22.98 -28.20
C SER A 13 -1.68 21.47 -28.14
N ALA A 14 -1.23 20.86 -29.24
CA ALA A 14 -0.95 19.44 -29.31
C ALA A 14 0.20 19.02 -28.37
N VAL A 15 1.28 19.80 -28.32
CA VAL A 15 2.40 19.57 -27.39
C VAL A 15 1.93 19.68 -25.94
N SER A 16 1.11 20.69 -25.61
CA SER A 16 0.59 20.88 -24.25
C SER A 16 -0.31 19.72 -23.80
N VAL A 17 -1.16 19.22 -24.70
CA VAL A 17 -2.01 18.05 -24.43
C VAL A 17 -1.16 16.79 -24.24
N GLY A 18 -0.15 16.59 -25.10
CA GLY A 18 0.79 15.47 -24.96
C GLY A 18 1.55 15.49 -23.64
N ALA A 19 2.06 16.66 -23.24
CA ALA A 19 2.74 16.84 -21.95
C ALA A 19 1.80 16.61 -20.76
N TYR A 20 0.54 17.07 -20.86
CA TYR A 20 -0.47 16.86 -19.82
C TYR A 20 -0.83 15.38 -19.66
N ILE A 21 -1.05 14.66 -20.77
CA ILE A 21 -1.29 13.21 -20.75
C ILE A 21 -0.09 12.48 -20.15
N TYR A 22 1.13 12.83 -20.54
CA TYR A 22 2.35 12.23 -19.99
C TYR A 22 2.47 12.44 -18.47
N LEU A 23 2.23 13.65 -17.98
CA LEU A 23 2.22 13.95 -16.54
C LEU A 23 1.12 13.19 -15.79
N LEU A 24 -0.08 13.07 -16.39
CA LEU A 24 -1.17 12.26 -15.84
C LEU A 24 -0.76 10.79 -15.71
N THR A 25 -0.17 10.21 -16.74
CA THR A 25 0.31 8.81 -16.71
C THR A 25 1.36 8.63 -15.61
N LEU A 26 2.31 9.55 -15.49
CA LEU A 26 3.37 9.48 -14.48
C LEU A 26 2.82 9.59 -13.04
N MET A 27 1.75 10.35 -12.83
CA MET A 27 1.08 10.45 -11.52
C MET A 27 0.20 9.22 -11.23
N LEU A 28 -0.42 8.64 -12.26
CA LEU A 28 -1.25 7.44 -12.14
C LEU A 28 -0.42 6.18 -11.85
N GLU A 29 0.80 6.12 -12.40
CA GLU A 29 1.75 5.03 -12.17
C GLU A 29 2.50 5.12 -10.83
N ARG A 30 2.16 6.09 -9.96
CA ARG A 30 2.81 6.19 -8.65
C ARG A 30 2.39 5.02 -7.75
N GLU A 31 3.12 3.91 -7.87
CA GLU A 31 3.08 2.77 -6.97
C GLU A 31 3.45 3.25 -5.56
N GLN A 32 2.51 3.15 -4.62
CA GLN A 32 2.88 3.24 -3.21
C GLN A 32 3.39 1.87 -2.76
N LYS A 33 4.51 1.88 -2.04
CA LYS A 33 5.11 0.66 -1.51
C LYS A 33 5.29 0.77 -0.01
N LEU A 34 4.81 -0.26 0.69
CA LEU A 34 5.14 -0.44 2.09
C LEU A 34 6.49 -1.15 2.22
N HIS A 35 7.28 -0.70 3.17
CA HIS A 35 8.56 -1.30 3.50
C HIS A 35 8.65 -1.50 5.00
N PHE A 36 8.90 -2.74 5.42
CA PHE A 36 9.14 -3.05 6.82
C PHE A 36 10.64 -3.23 7.05
N ASP A 37 11.24 -2.34 7.85
CA ASP A 37 12.62 -2.47 8.28
C ASP A 37 12.67 -3.30 9.57
N GLU A 38 13.23 -4.51 9.48
CA GLU A 38 13.36 -5.42 10.63
C GLU A 38 14.34 -4.92 11.69
N GLN A 39 15.37 -4.13 11.31
CA GLN A 39 16.38 -3.66 12.26
C GLN A 39 15.76 -2.64 13.23
N THR A 40 15.05 -1.66 12.66
CA THR A 40 14.38 -0.60 13.41
C THR A 40 12.94 -0.94 13.79
N LYS A 41 12.42 -2.10 13.38
CA LYS A 41 11.03 -2.56 13.58
C LYS A 41 10.02 -1.50 13.16
N THR A 42 10.32 -0.80 12.07
CA THR A 42 9.56 0.36 11.61
C THR A 42 8.97 0.09 10.24
N LEU A 43 7.68 0.35 10.10
CA LEU A 43 6.97 0.31 8.84
C LEU A 43 7.03 1.70 8.20
N PHE A 44 7.45 1.72 6.93
CA PHE A 44 7.53 2.90 6.11
C PHE A 44 6.57 2.77 4.91
N CYS A 45 6.02 3.90 4.46
CA CYS A 45 5.29 4.04 3.20
C CYS A 45 5.97 5.13 2.39
N ASP A 46 6.51 4.81 1.22
CA ASP A 46 7.24 5.74 0.36
C ASP A 46 8.31 6.56 1.12
N GLY A 47 9.06 5.91 2.01
CA GLY A 47 10.11 6.53 2.83
C GLY A 47 9.61 7.31 4.06
N LYS A 48 8.30 7.50 4.24
CA LYS A 48 7.73 8.10 5.45
C LYS A 48 7.46 7.03 6.50
N LYS A 49 7.88 7.28 7.74
CA LYS A 49 7.55 6.41 8.87
C LYS A 49 6.03 6.39 9.09
N VAL A 50 5.46 5.19 9.10
CA VAL A 50 4.02 4.94 9.38
C VAL A 50 3.85 4.58 10.85
N ILE A 51 4.45 3.48 11.28
CA ILE A 51 4.42 2.99 12.66
C ILE A 51 5.74 2.35 13.03
N SER A 52 6.06 2.32 14.32
CA SER A 52 7.10 1.45 14.88
C SER A 52 6.45 0.45 15.82
N VAL A 53 6.79 -0.83 15.67
CA VAL A 53 6.25 -1.91 16.49
C VAL A 53 7.27 -2.36 17.53
N ARG A 54 6.78 -2.76 18.71
CA ARG A 54 7.64 -3.29 19.77
C ARG A 54 8.14 -4.68 19.39
N ASP A 55 9.42 -4.93 19.63
CA ASP A 55 10.02 -6.25 19.39
C ASP A 55 9.31 -7.36 20.18
N GLY A 56 9.15 -8.52 19.55
CA GLY A 56 8.43 -9.67 20.09
C GLY A 56 6.91 -9.50 20.27
N SER A 57 6.33 -8.32 19.99
CA SER A 57 4.89 -8.09 20.10
C SER A 57 4.09 -8.88 19.07
N GLY A 58 2.81 -9.13 19.35
CA GLY A 58 1.89 -9.74 18.38
C GLY A 58 1.81 -8.93 17.08
N ASN A 59 1.85 -7.59 17.17
CA ASN A 59 1.89 -6.71 16.01
C ASN A 59 3.17 -6.90 15.19
N TYR A 60 4.33 -7.04 15.84
CA TYR A 60 5.59 -7.32 15.14
C TYR A 60 5.52 -8.66 14.39
N ARG A 61 5.05 -9.73 15.04
CA ARG A 61 4.90 -11.04 14.39
C ARG A 61 3.91 -10.97 13.22
N PHE A 62 2.79 -10.29 13.39
CA PHE A 62 1.80 -10.10 12.36
C PHE A 62 2.36 -9.36 11.14
N ILE A 63 2.97 -8.18 11.35
CA ILE A 63 3.58 -7.39 10.27
C ILE A 63 4.69 -8.18 9.58
N LYS A 64 5.56 -8.86 10.33
CA LYS A 64 6.59 -9.70 9.74
C LYS A 64 6.00 -10.82 8.86
N TYR A 65 4.94 -11.48 9.35
CA TYR A 65 4.33 -12.60 8.65
C TYR A 65 3.65 -12.20 7.33
N ILE A 66 2.90 -11.10 7.31
CA ILE A 66 2.25 -10.62 6.08
C ILE A 66 3.27 -10.18 5.02
N PHE A 67 4.41 -9.62 5.44
CA PHE A 67 5.48 -9.22 4.52
C PHE A 67 6.22 -10.42 3.91
N GLN A 68 6.24 -11.56 4.60
CA GLN A 68 6.77 -12.82 4.07
C GLN A 68 5.81 -13.51 3.08
N HIS A 69 4.52 -13.18 3.14
CA HIS A 69 3.47 -13.78 2.31
C HIS A 69 2.63 -12.72 1.57
N PRO A 70 3.25 -11.86 0.75
CA PRO A 70 2.51 -10.84 -0.01
C PRO A 70 1.64 -11.48 -1.09
N ASP A 71 0.58 -10.76 -1.47
CA ASP A 71 -0.34 -11.08 -2.57
C ASP A 71 -1.05 -12.44 -2.44
N ARG A 72 -1.02 -13.04 -1.24
CA ARG A 72 -1.66 -14.31 -0.89
C ARG A 72 -2.76 -14.09 0.14
N ALA A 73 -3.82 -14.89 0.02
CA ALA A 73 -4.84 -14.97 1.06
C ALA A 73 -4.31 -15.79 2.26
N ILE A 74 -4.33 -15.16 3.43
CA ILE A 74 -3.96 -15.72 4.72
C ILE A 74 -5.24 -15.90 5.52
N SER A 75 -5.57 -17.12 5.93
CA SER A 75 -6.79 -17.37 6.72
C SER A 75 -6.63 -16.90 8.16
N VAL A 76 -7.77 -16.67 8.84
CA VAL A 76 -7.77 -16.43 10.30
C VAL A 76 -7.05 -17.56 11.02
N THR A 77 -7.38 -18.82 10.71
CA THR A 77 -6.78 -20.01 11.33
C THR A 77 -5.26 -20.09 11.14
N GLU A 78 -4.75 -19.65 9.99
CA GLU A 78 -3.32 -19.61 9.69
C GLU A 78 -2.61 -18.57 10.57
N LEU A 79 -3.21 -17.38 10.74
CA LEU A 79 -2.70 -16.36 11.66
C LEU A 79 -2.77 -16.82 13.11
N GLU A 80 -3.87 -17.43 13.54
CA GLU A 80 -4.01 -17.97 14.90
C GLU A 80 -2.87 -18.96 15.19
N THR A 81 -2.60 -19.87 14.26
CA THR A 81 -1.59 -20.91 14.43
C THR A 81 -0.15 -20.36 14.39
N HIS A 82 0.18 -19.56 13.37
CA HIS A 82 1.57 -19.17 13.10
C HIS A 82 1.99 -17.84 13.73
N VAL A 83 1.04 -16.95 14.05
CA VAL A 83 1.31 -15.59 14.53
C VAL A 83 0.85 -15.37 15.97
N PHE A 84 -0.31 -15.92 16.34
CA PHE A 84 -0.97 -15.68 17.62
C PHE A 84 -0.99 -16.91 18.55
N PHE A 85 -0.24 -17.96 18.23
CA PHE A 85 -0.04 -19.15 19.07
C PHE A 85 -1.33 -19.82 19.55
N GLY A 86 -2.31 -19.97 18.66
CA GLY A 86 -3.60 -20.60 18.93
C GLY A 86 -4.62 -19.71 19.62
N GLN A 87 -4.31 -18.43 19.86
CA GLN A 87 -5.31 -17.48 20.38
C GLN A 87 -6.32 -17.15 19.30
N SER A 88 -7.62 -17.19 19.64
CA SER A 88 -8.66 -16.76 18.70
C SER A 88 -8.53 -15.27 18.41
N ILE A 89 -8.55 -14.92 17.11
CA ILE A 89 -8.40 -13.54 16.68
C ILE A 89 -9.56 -13.08 15.81
N ASN A 90 -9.68 -11.76 15.70
CA ASN A 90 -10.49 -11.11 14.69
C ASN A 90 -9.58 -10.20 13.86
N ILE A 91 -9.56 -10.37 12.53
CA ILE A 91 -8.67 -9.63 11.63
C ILE A 91 -8.84 -8.11 11.77
N VAL A 92 -10.08 -7.64 11.89
CA VAL A 92 -10.37 -6.19 12.05
C VAL A 92 -9.79 -5.65 13.35
N LYS A 93 -9.86 -6.43 14.44
CA LYS A 93 -9.23 -6.06 15.71
C LYS A 93 -7.71 -6.09 15.62
N VAL A 94 -7.12 -7.09 14.97
CA VAL A 94 -5.67 -7.17 14.77
C VAL A 94 -5.18 -5.95 14.02
N LEU A 95 -5.81 -5.59 12.89
CA LEU A 95 -5.46 -4.40 12.12
C LEU A 95 -5.62 -3.12 12.95
N SER A 96 -6.70 -2.98 13.71
CA SER A 96 -6.91 -1.81 14.57
C SER A 96 -5.81 -1.69 15.65
N ASN A 97 -5.41 -2.82 16.25
CA ASN A 97 -4.39 -2.88 17.28
C ASN A 97 -2.97 -2.60 16.76
N THR A 98 -2.73 -2.73 15.44
CA THR A 98 -1.45 -2.35 14.84
C THR A 98 -1.23 -0.83 14.80
N HIS A 99 -2.27 -0.02 15.05
CA HIS A 99 -2.24 1.44 14.91
C HIS A 99 -1.89 1.91 13.49
N LEU A 100 -2.12 1.07 12.48
CA LEU A 100 -1.98 1.48 11.09
C LEU A 100 -3.05 2.55 10.74
N PRO A 101 -2.67 3.62 10.02
CA PRO A 101 -3.65 4.57 9.49
C PRO A 101 -4.67 3.86 8.62
N LYS A 102 -5.94 4.29 8.68
CA LYS A 102 -7.03 3.69 7.90
C LYS A 102 -6.76 3.72 6.38
N GLU A 103 -6.09 4.77 5.92
CA GLU A 103 -5.64 4.90 4.53
C GLU A 103 -4.73 3.74 4.12
N ILE A 104 -3.72 3.42 4.93
CA ILE A 104 -2.80 2.29 4.69
C ILE A 104 -3.57 0.96 4.72
N ILE A 105 -4.50 0.80 5.66
CA ILE A 105 -5.31 -0.43 5.73
C ILE A 105 -6.12 -0.61 4.45
N ASN A 106 -6.84 0.42 4.01
CA ASN A 106 -7.71 0.35 2.82
C ASN A 106 -6.92 0.19 1.52
N THR A 107 -5.70 0.73 1.46
CA THR A 107 -4.86 0.69 0.26
C THR A 107 -4.13 -0.65 0.11
N PHE A 108 -3.60 -1.21 1.21
CA PHE A 108 -2.69 -2.37 1.16
C PHE A 108 -3.32 -3.67 1.68
N PHE A 109 -4.50 -3.63 2.31
CA PHE A 109 -5.14 -4.82 2.87
C PHE A 109 -6.54 -5.02 2.29
N ALA A 110 -6.79 -6.22 1.76
CA ALA A 110 -8.13 -6.69 1.44
C ALA A 110 -8.58 -7.68 2.52
N VAL A 111 -9.59 -7.30 3.30
CA VAL A 111 -10.14 -8.10 4.40
C VAL A 111 -11.44 -8.75 3.94
N ASN A 112 -11.49 -10.08 4.02
CA ASN A 112 -12.71 -10.86 3.90
C ASN A 112 -13.12 -11.38 5.29
N LYS A 113 -14.26 -12.07 5.37
CA LYS A 113 -14.80 -12.61 6.63
C LYS A 113 -13.77 -13.46 7.39
N ASP A 114 -13.09 -14.36 6.69
CA ASP A 114 -12.20 -15.38 7.30
C ASP A 114 -10.76 -15.34 6.75
N SER A 115 -10.40 -14.29 5.98
CA SER A 115 -9.08 -14.17 5.38
C SER A 115 -8.64 -12.73 5.17
N LEU A 116 -7.33 -12.52 5.10
CA LEU A 116 -6.66 -11.26 4.80
C LEU A 116 -5.76 -11.45 3.57
N ILE A 117 -5.76 -10.50 2.65
CA ILE A 117 -4.73 -10.40 1.61
C ILE A 117 -3.96 -9.10 1.83
N PHE A 118 -2.63 -9.22 1.98
CA PHE A 118 -1.73 -8.07 2.03
C PHE A 118 -1.11 -7.87 0.65
N LYS A 119 -1.36 -6.71 0.04
CA LYS A 119 -0.71 -6.30 -1.20
C LYS A 119 0.47 -5.41 -0.82
N ASN A 120 1.69 -5.80 -1.17
CA ASN A 120 2.88 -5.01 -0.84
C ASN A 120 3.07 -3.80 -1.79
N LYS A 121 2.37 -3.83 -2.92
CA LYS A 121 2.29 -2.75 -3.89
C LYS A 121 0.84 -2.37 -4.10
N ALA A 122 0.54 -1.09 -4.01
CA ALA A 122 -0.76 -0.57 -4.32
C ALA A 122 -0.64 0.58 -5.30
N PHE A 123 -1.47 0.54 -6.35
CA PHE A 123 -1.67 1.66 -7.24
C PHE A 123 -2.67 2.61 -6.58
N LEU A 124 -2.31 3.88 -6.47
CA LEU A 124 -3.27 4.92 -6.09
C LEU A 124 -4.39 4.91 -7.15
N LYS A 125 -5.63 4.70 -6.71
CA LYS A 125 -6.82 4.89 -7.54
C LYS A 125 -7.18 6.36 -7.65
#